data_AF-A0A1S3R7W9-F1
#
_entry.id   AF-A0A1S3R7W9-F1
#
_cell.length_a   1.000
_cell.length_b   1.000
_cell.length_c   1.000
_cell.angle_alpha   90.00
_cell.angle_beta   90.00
_cell.angle_gamma   90.00
#
_symmetry.space_group_name_H-M   'P 1'
#
loop_
_entity.id
_entity.type
_entity.pdbx_description
1 polymer ?
#
loop_
_entity_poly.entity_id
_entity_poly.type
_entity_poly.pdbx_seq_one_letter_code
_entity_poly.pdbx_strand_id
1 'polypeptide(L)'
;MGKTFALRRQKILNISPEIQTVENRWPALFLESRVLLWPGDSVYILLQCLEWRICAESHRITNQNLQRLFFAVLDHHTERLLALSWEVQGQMRSFGLWLSAILKTYDEMQSRDVNVRRTAALHCLPALLLESDSEVFKTCKERESRNPGVLIGPVCILAIISDDEDAVSLQPHQVSIIHEDRVVMHSFQSWPDAFLALIGVVYALHLDYPKPMSSSFLFIQQVFLNIDCE
;
A
#
# COMPACT_ATOMS: atom_id res chain seq x y z
N MET A 1 -9.31 21.54 -15.83
CA MET A 1 -8.38 20.90 -14.87
C MET A 1 -7.21 20.12 -15.48
N GLY A 2 -7.20 19.79 -16.79
CA GLY A 2 -6.07 19.04 -17.40
C GLY A 2 -4.74 19.81 -17.46
N LYS A 3 -4.76 21.14 -17.67
CA LYS A 3 -3.54 21.96 -17.74
C LYS A 3 -2.74 21.99 -16.42
N THR A 4 -3.43 21.98 -15.28
CA THR A 4 -2.80 21.98 -13.95
C THR A 4 -2.13 20.64 -13.62
N PHE A 5 -2.69 19.53 -14.12
CA PHE A 5 -2.05 18.21 -13.98
C PHE A 5 -0.76 18.12 -14.79
N ALA A 6 -0.84 18.39 -16.11
CA ALA A 6 0.31 18.25 -17.01
C ALA A 6 1.51 19.11 -16.55
N LEU A 7 1.26 20.36 -16.15
CA LEU A 7 2.29 21.25 -15.63
C LEU A 7 2.88 20.77 -14.30
N ARG A 8 2.07 20.17 -13.42
CA ARG A 8 2.58 19.57 -12.18
C ARG A 8 3.44 18.35 -12.49
N ARG A 9 2.95 17.43 -13.33
CA ARG A 9 3.67 16.23 -13.72
C ARG A 9 5.01 16.56 -14.34
N GLN A 10 5.05 17.51 -15.28
CA GLN A 10 6.29 17.98 -15.89
C GLN A 10 7.28 18.53 -14.84
N LYS A 11 6.79 19.25 -13.81
CA LYS A 11 7.66 19.72 -12.72
C LYS A 11 8.19 18.59 -11.85
N ILE A 12 7.36 17.60 -11.53
CA ILE A 12 7.77 16.42 -10.75
C ILE A 12 8.84 15.64 -11.53
N LEU A 13 8.59 15.35 -12.80
CA LEU A 13 9.53 14.66 -13.69
C LEU A 13 10.87 15.38 -13.84
N ASN A 14 10.84 16.72 -14.00
CA ASN A 14 12.05 17.48 -14.29
C ASN A 14 12.89 17.82 -13.07
N ILE A 15 12.25 17.98 -11.90
CA ILE A 15 12.90 18.56 -10.72
C ILE A 15 13.02 17.54 -9.57
N SER A 16 12.21 16.47 -9.59
CA SER A 16 12.12 15.48 -8.50
C SER A 16 12.12 16.13 -7.11
N PRO A 17 11.16 17.05 -6.83
CA PRO A 17 11.17 17.84 -5.60
C PRO A 17 10.85 16.99 -4.35
N GLU A 18 11.41 17.38 -3.20
CA GLU A 18 11.09 16.80 -1.88
C GLU A 18 9.59 16.80 -1.57
N ILE A 19 9.13 15.83 -0.77
CA ILE A 19 7.71 15.64 -0.47
C ILE A 19 7.08 16.86 0.17
N GLN A 20 7.83 17.56 1.04
CA GLN A 20 7.37 18.79 1.70
C GLN A 20 7.06 19.88 0.67
N THR A 21 7.87 19.97 -0.38
CA THR A 21 7.66 20.94 -1.46
C THR A 21 6.41 20.59 -2.28
N VAL A 22 6.18 19.30 -2.53
CA VAL A 22 4.99 18.82 -3.24
C VAL A 22 3.73 19.05 -2.40
N GLU A 23 3.78 18.73 -1.11
CA GLU A 23 2.69 18.93 -0.15
C GLU A 23 2.32 20.41 -0.02
N ASN A 24 3.30 21.30 0.14
CA ASN A 24 3.05 22.74 0.25
C ASN A 24 2.44 23.34 -1.04
N ARG A 25 2.86 22.87 -2.21
CA ARG A 25 2.40 23.40 -3.50
C ARG A 25 1.08 22.78 -3.96
N TRP A 26 0.84 21.52 -3.65
CA TRP A 26 -0.32 20.75 -4.06
C TRP A 26 -0.90 19.94 -2.90
N PRO A 27 -1.28 20.59 -1.78
CA PRO A 27 -1.69 19.90 -0.56
C PRO A 27 -2.89 18.98 -0.80
N ALA A 28 -3.71 19.34 -1.79
CA ALA A 28 -4.89 18.59 -2.13
C ALA A 28 -4.60 17.21 -2.77
N LEU A 29 -3.35 16.87 -3.08
CA LEU A 29 -2.93 15.48 -3.37
C LEU A 29 -2.93 14.58 -2.13
N PHE A 30 -2.72 15.17 -0.95
CA PHE A 30 -2.51 14.47 0.32
C PHE A 30 -3.63 14.74 1.33
N LEU A 31 -4.44 15.78 1.12
CA LEU A 31 -5.58 16.10 1.97
C LEU A 31 -6.74 15.13 1.76
N GLU A 32 -7.17 14.44 2.83
CA GLU A 32 -8.57 14.06 2.99
C GLU A 32 -9.41 15.30 2.71
N SER A 33 -10.34 15.20 1.76
CA SER A 33 -11.18 16.34 1.44
C SER A 33 -11.90 16.75 2.72
N ARG A 34 -11.55 17.90 3.31
CA ARG A 34 -12.48 18.60 4.21
C ARG A 34 -13.61 19.15 3.33
N VAL A 35 -14.47 18.25 2.83
CA VAL A 35 -15.79 18.63 2.39
C VAL A 35 -16.48 19.13 3.65
N LEU A 36 -16.90 20.39 3.62
CA LEU A 36 -17.67 21.04 4.65
C LEU A 36 -18.75 20.07 5.15
N LEU A 37 -18.71 19.81 6.46
CA LEU A 37 -19.66 19.01 7.23
C LEU A 37 -21.10 19.31 6.79
N TRP A 38 -21.70 18.41 6.01
CA TRP A 38 -23.15 18.24 5.97
C TRP A 38 -23.49 17.08 6.91
N PRO A 39 -24.45 17.24 7.83
CA PRO A 39 -24.72 16.25 8.86
C PRO A 39 -25.58 15.12 8.28
N GLY A 40 -25.01 13.92 8.25
CA GLY A 40 -25.69 12.68 7.85
C GLY A 40 -24.77 11.84 6.98
N ASP A 41 -24.15 10.82 7.57
CA ASP A 41 -23.37 9.75 6.90
C ASP A 41 -21.88 10.04 6.60
N SER A 42 -21.21 10.77 7.50
CA SER A 42 -19.92 11.44 7.25
C SER A 42 -18.64 10.73 7.75
N VAL A 43 -18.47 9.42 7.54
CA VAL A 43 -17.14 8.77 7.69
C VAL A 43 -16.67 8.12 6.39
N TYR A 44 -17.57 7.54 5.61
CA TYR A 44 -17.23 6.88 4.33
C TYR A 44 -16.88 7.85 3.20
N ILE A 45 -17.40 9.08 3.20
CA ILE A 45 -17.20 10.05 2.09
C ILE A 45 -15.82 10.74 2.14
N LEU A 46 -15.22 10.87 3.34
CA LEU A 46 -13.97 11.62 3.57
C LEU A 46 -12.72 10.81 3.17
N LEU A 47 -12.68 9.50 3.46
CA LEU A 47 -11.62 8.59 2.99
C LEU A 47 -11.66 8.41 1.48
N GLN A 48 -12.86 8.30 0.91
CA GLN A 48 -13.06 8.02 -0.50
C GLN A 48 -12.53 9.14 -1.41
N CYS A 49 -12.45 10.37 -0.92
CA CYS A 49 -12.02 11.53 -1.71
C CYS A 49 -10.49 11.69 -1.83
N LEU A 50 -9.71 11.21 -0.85
CA LEU A 50 -8.25 11.18 -0.93
C LEU A 50 -7.78 10.05 -1.85
N GLU A 51 -8.34 8.84 -1.65
CA GLU A 51 -8.19 7.72 -2.57
C GLU A 51 -8.59 8.09 -3.98
N TRP A 52 -9.71 8.82 -4.16
CA TRP A 52 -10.17 9.25 -5.48
C TRP A 52 -9.17 10.13 -6.22
N ARG A 53 -8.42 11.00 -5.55
CA ARG A 53 -7.50 11.90 -6.27
C ARG A 53 -6.26 11.20 -6.75
N ILE A 54 -5.67 10.34 -5.94
CA ILE A 54 -4.55 9.51 -6.36
C ILE A 54 -5.01 8.49 -7.40
N CYS A 55 -6.17 7.87 -7.21
CA CYS A 55 -6.77 6.99 -8.22
C CYS A 55 -7.12 7.75 -9.50
N ALA A 56 -7.57 9.00 -9.44
CA ALA A 56 -7.86 9.82 -10.61
C ALA A 56 -6.59 10.29 -11.32
N GLU A 57 -5.52 10.61 -10.58
CA GLU A 57 -4.24 10.91 -11.21
C GLU A 57 -3.60 9.68 -11.82
N SER A 58 -3.66 8.54 -11.13
CA SER A 58 -3.22 7.29 -11.72
C SER A 58 -4.06 6.93 -12.92
N HIS A 59 -5.39 7.07 -12.86
CA HIS A 59 -6.28 6.85 -14.00
C HIS A 59 -5.93 7.76 -15.18
N ARG A 60 -5.53 9.01 -14.94
CA ARG A 60 -5.08 9.91 -16.01
C ARG A 60 -3.73 9.51 -16.60
N ILE A 61 -2.85 8.89 -15.81
CA ILE A 61 -1.53 8.42 -16.26
C ILE A 61 -1.68 7.09 -17.02
N THR A 62 -2.39 6.14 -16.44
CA THR A 62 -2.48 4.75 -16.91
C THR A 62 -3.67 4.51 -17.84
N ASN A 63 -4.64 5.44 -17.88
CA ASN A 63 -5.93 5.31 -18.54
C ASN A 63 -6.80 4.13 -18.04
N GLN A 64 -6.54 3.66 -16.81
CA GLN A 64 -7.18 2.48 -16.24
C GLN A 64 -7.76 2.74 -14.84
N ASN A 65 -8.81 2.03 -14.45
CA ASN A 65 -9.33 2.09 -13.07
C ASN A 65 -8.51 1.13 -12.20
N LEU A 66 -7.44 1.65 -11.61
CA LEU A 66 -6.50 0.83 -10.83
C LEU A 66 -7.18 0.05 -9.72
N GLN A 67 -8.08 0.68 -8.96
CA GLN A 67 -8.75 0.02 -7.83
C GLN A 67 -9.52 -1.22 -8.28
N ARG A 68 -10.34 -1.07 -9.31
CA ARG A 68 -11.14 -2.18 -9.84
C ARG A 68 -10.24 -3.31 -10.37
N LEU A 69 -9.20 -2.98 -11.13
CA LEU A 69 -8.31 -3.98 -11.73
C LEU A 69 -7.48 -4.69 -10.66
N PHE A 70 -6.87 -3.92 -9.77
CA PHE A 70 -6.06 -4.44 -8.67
C PHE A 70 -6.84 -5.44 -7.84
N PHE A 71 -8.02 -5.07 -7.34
CA PHE A 71 -8.80 -5.98 -6.50
C PHE A 71 -9.37 -7.17 -7.27
N ALA A 72 -9.81 -7.00 -8.51
CA ALA A 72 -10.30 -8.11 -9.32
C ALA A 72 -9.21 -9.15 -9.59
N VAL A 73 -8.00 -8.71 -9.93
CA VAL A 73 -6.87 -9.61 -10.22
C VAL A 73 -6.28 -10.19 -8.92
N LEU A 74 -6.20 -9.39 -7.85
CA LEU A 74 -5.80 -9.89 -6.54
C LEU A 74 -6.75 -11.00 -6.05
N ASP A 75 -8.05 -10.78 -6.11
CA ASP A 75 -9.05 -11.79 -5.75
C ASP A 75 -8.91 -13.06 -6.59
N HIS A 76 -8.69 -12.90 -7.89
CA HIS A 76 -8.49 -14.03 -8.81
C HIS A 76 -7.25 -14.87 -8.46
N HIS A 77 -6.16 -14.23 -8.02
CA HIS A 77 -4.90 -14.92 -7.72
C HIS A 77 -4.70 -15.30 -6.25
N THR A 78 -5.50 -14.76 -5.33
CA THR A 78 -5.34 -14.93 -3.88
C THR A 78 -5.19 -16.40 -3.48
N GLU A 79 -6.13 -17.26 -3.90
CA GLU A 79 -6.10 -18.69 -3.54
C GLU A 79 -4.86 -19.41 -4.09
N ARG A 80 -4.41 -19.03 -5.30
CA ARG A 80 -3.21 -19.62 -5.90
C ARG A 80 -1.93 -19.16 -5.21
N LEU A 81 -1.84 -17.88 -4.83
CA LEU A 81 -0.69 -17.35 -4.10
C LEU A 81 -0.57 -18.00 -2.73
N LEU A 82 -1.69 -18.18 -2.02
CA LEU A 82 -1.72 -18.87 -0.74
C LEU A 82 -1.38 -20.37 -0.88
N ALA A 83 -1.91 -21.05 -1.90
CA ALA A 83 -1.57 -22.45 -2.13
C ALA A 83 -0.07 -22.65 -2.41
N LEU A 84 0.51 -21.78 -3.24
CA LEU A 84 1.95 -21.81 -3.52
C LEU A 84 2.76 -21.51 -2.26
N SER A 85 2.36 -20.53 -1.44
CA SER A 85 3.08 -20.24 -0.20
C SER A 85 3.04 -21.41 0.79
N TRP A 86 1.90 -22.11 0.90
CA TRP A 86 1.80 -23.34 1.71
C TRP A 86 2.75 -24.43 1.24
N GLU A 87 2.90 -24.61 -0.08
CA GLU A 87 3.76 -25.62 -0.68
C GLU A 87 5.25 -25.30 -0.49
N VAL A 88 5.64 -24.03 -0.66
CA VAL A 88 7.07 -23.65 -0.66
C VAL A 88 7.61 -23.29 0.72
N GLN A 89 6.78 -22.94 1.72
CA GLN A 89 7.26 -22.48 3.04
C GLN A 89 8.27 -23.46 3.70
N GLY A 90 8.07 -24.77 3.55
CA GLY A 90 8.94 -25.80 4.14
C GLY A 90 10.20 -26.08 3.34
N GLN A 91 10.25 -25.64 2.08
CA GLN A 91 11.35 -25.87 1.14
C GLN A 91 12.32 -24.68 1.12
N MET A 92 11.84 -23.51 1.52
CA MET A 92 12.51 -22.25 1.35
C MET A 92 13.41 -21.92 2.53
N ARG A 93 14.72 -21.72 2.27
CA ARG A 93 15.70 -21.49 3.35
C ARG A 93 15.46 -20.20 4.12
N SER A 94 15.38 -19.06 3.43
CA SER A 94 15.42 -17.74 4.08
C SER A 94 14.05 -17.18 4.45
N PHE A 95 13.04 -17.40 3.61
CA PHE A 95 11.70 -16.82 3.79
C PHE A 95 10.66 -17.84 4.28
N GLY A 96 11.04 -19.10 4.46
CA GLY A 96 10.12 -20.17 4.87
C GLY A 96 9.48 -19.92 6.23
N LEU A 97 10.26 -19.44 7.21
CA LEU A 97 9.75 -19.08 8.54
C LEU A 97 8.76 -17.91 8.49
N TRP A 98 9.02 -16.91 7.65
CA TRP A 98 8.13 -15.77 7.47
C TRP A 98 6.81 -16.18 6.83
N LEU A 99 6.86 -16.96 5.74
CA LEU A 99 5.67 -17.53 5.12
C LEU A 99 4.88 -18.38 6.11
N SER A 100 5.56 -19.20 6.91
CA SER A 100 4.91 -20.03 7.93
C SER A 100 4.21 -19.20 8.99
N ALA A 101 4.82 -18.10 9.43
CA ALA A 101 4.18 -17.17 10.36
C ALA A 101 2.90 -16.57 9.75
N ILE A 102 2.95 -16.01 8.53
CA ILE A 102 1.78 -15.45 7.84
C ILE A 102 0.66 -16.48 7.69
N LEU A 103 1.01 -17.66 7.19
CA LEU A 103 0.05 -18.73 6.90
C LEU A 103 -0.60 -19.29 8.15
N LYS A 104 0.17 -19.42 9.24
CA LYS A 104 -0.36 -19.83 10.54
C LYS A 104 -1.33 -18.77 11.10
N THR A 105 -0.94 -17.49 11.09
CA THR A 105 -1.82 -16.40 11.52
C THR A 105 -3.11 -16.36 10.70
N TYR A 106 -3.01 -16.58 9.38
CA TYR A 106 -4.15 -16.65 8.49
C TYR A 106 -5.12 -17.80 8.83
N ASP A 107 -4.61 -19.00 9.07
CA ASP A 107 -5.42 -20.19 9.41
C ASP A 107 -6.10 -20.05 10.78
N GLU A 108 -5.39 -19.47 11.77
CA GLU A 108 -5.90 -19.26 13.13
C GLU A 108 -7.03 -18.22 13.19
N MET A 109 -6.99 -17.18 12.36
CA MET A 109 -7.99 -16.11 12.39
C MET A 109 -9.39 -16.58 12.00
N GLN A 110 -9.53 -17.63 11.18
CA GLN A 110 -10.81 -18.13 10.63
C GLN A 110 -11.76 -17.01 10.12
N SER A 111 -11.18 -15.88 9.71
CA SER A 111 -11.92 -14.66 9.41
C SER A 111 -12.63 -14.78 8.07
N ARG A 112 -13.90 -14.36 8.02
CA ARG A 112 -14.66 -14.25 6.76
C ARG A 112 -14.37 -12.96 6.01
N ASP A 113 -13.55 -12.07 6.57
CA ASP A 113 -13.17 -10.83 5.94
C ASP A 113 -12.30 -11.10 4.70
N VAL A 114 -12.73 -10.56 3.56
CA VAL A 114 -12.01 -10.68 2.29
C VAL A 114 -10.64 -10.00 2.38
N ASN A 115 -10.53 -8.92 3.15
CA ASN A 115 -9.28 -8.19 3.30
C ASN A 115 -8.22 -9.00 4.03
N VAL A 116 -8.57 -9.90 4.95
CA VAL A 116 -7.60 -10.81 5.60
C VAL A 116 -6.92 -11.71 4.58
N ARG A 117 -7.71 -12.31 3.69
CA ARG A 117 -7.20 -13.18 2.61
C ARG A 117 -6.29 -12.42 1.66
N ARG A 118 -6.73 -11.23 1.24
CA ARG A 118 -5.94 -10.34 0.38
C ARG A 118 -4.64 -9.92 1.04
N THR A 119 -4.68 -9.52 2.31
CA THR A 119 -3.50 -9.14 3.11
C THR A 119 -2.51 -10.29 3.17
N ALA A 120 -2.96 -11.50 3.51
CA ALA A 120 -2.10 -12.68 3.57
C ALA A 120 -1.41 -12.95 2.22
N ALA A 121 -2.16 -12.91 1.12
CA ALA A 121 -1.60 -13.08 -0.21
C ALA A 121 -0.58 -11.99 -0.58
N LEU A 122 -0.84 -10.73 -0.22
CA LEU A 122 0.08 -9.62 -0.45
C LEU A 122 1.38 -9.76 0.37
N HIS A 123 1.31 -10.23 1.61
CA HIS A 123 2.51 -10.52 2.42
C HIS A 123 3.29 -11.75 1.93
N CYS A 124 2.61 -12.73 1.33
CA CYS A 124 3.28 -13.91 0.76
C CYS A 124 4.02 -13.59 -0.54
N LEU A 125 3.50 -12.66 -1.36
CA LEU A 125 4.03 -12.39 -2.70
C LEU A 125 5.54 -12.04 -2.72
N PRO A 126 6.06 -11.14 -1.87
CA PRO A 126 7.48 -10.81 -1.86
C PRO A 126 8.35 -12.03 -1.55
N ALA A 127 7.97 -12.81 -0.54
CA ALA A 127 8.67 -14.05 -0.23
C ALA A 127 8.66 -15.02 -1.41
N LEU A 128 7.54 -15.20 -2.13
CA LEU A 128 7.49 -16.05 -3.33
C LEU A 128 8.45 -15.59 -4.44
N LEU A 129 8.76 -14.30 -4.51
CA LEU A 129 9.71 -13.71 -5.46
C LEU A 129 11.14 -13.57 -4.90
N LEU A 130 11.43 -14.19 -3.75
CA LEU A 130 12.72 -14.14 -3.04
C LEU A 130 13.07 -12.74 -2.52
N GLU A 131 12.06 -11.91 -2.25
CA GLU A 131 12.16 -10.53 -1.78
C GLU A 131 11.71 -10.38 -0.32
N SER A 132 12.19 -9.32 0.33
CA SER A 132 11.85 -9.00 1.73
C SER A 132 10.86 -7.86 1.76
N ASP A 133 9.75 -8.04 2.48
CA ASP A 133 8.74 -6.99 2.67
C ASP A 133 9.06 -6.05 3.83
N SER A 134 9.95 -6.41 4.75
CA SER A 134 10.23 -5.67 6.01
C SER A 134 10.54 -4.16 5.89
N GLU A 135 11.11 -3.71 4.78
CA GLU A 135 11.39 -2.29 4.55
C GLU A 135 10.18 -1.52 4.03
N VAL A 136 9.25 -2.20 3.36
CA VAL A 136 8.03 -1.62 2.76
C VAL A 136 6.83 -1.85 3.65
N PHE A 137 6.70 -3.02 4.28
CA PHE A 137 5.61 -3.40 5.17
C PHE A 137 6.13 -3.38 6.60
N LYS A 138 5.88 -2.25 7.27
CA LYS A 138 6.29 -2.03 8.65
C LYS A 138 5.11 -2.19 9.58
N THR A 139 5.35 -2.82 10.71
CA THR A 139 4.39 -2.94 11.80
C THR A 139 4.92 -2.23 13.03
N CYS A 140 4.06 -1.47 13.70
CA CYS A 140 4.39 -0.79 14.95
C CYS A 140 3.29 -1.04 15.97
N LYS A 141 3.70 -1.30 17.21
CA LYS A 141 2.78 -1.47 18.31
C LYS A 141 2.16 -0.13 18.71
N GLU A 142 0.90 -0.15 19.15
CA GLU A 142 0.15 1.07 19.47
C GLU A 142 0.89 1.99 20.45
N ARG A 143 1.56 1.44 21.48
CA ARG A 143 2.37 2.23 22.42
C ARG A 143 3.57 2.93 21.79
N GLU A 144 4.16 2.31 20.77
CA GLU A 144 5.36 2.79 20.10
C GLU A 144 5.05 3.75 18.94
N SER A 145 3.78 3.84 18.52
CA SER A 145 3.31 4.69 17.41
C SER A 145 3.67 6.17 17.56
N ARG A 146 3.93 6.64 18.79
CA ARG A 146 4.31 8.03 19.09
C ARG A 146 5.80 8.31 18.87
N ASN A 147 6.62 7.28 18.65
CA ASN A 147 8.05 7.43 18.48
C ASN A 147 8.39 7.85 17.03
N PRO A 148 9.12 8.95 16.82
CA PRO A 148 9.44 9.42 15.47
C PRO A 148 10.34 8.45 14.70
N GLY A 149 11.11 7.60 15.40
CA GLY A 149 11.97 6.58 14.76
C GLY A 149 11.21 5.49 14.00
N VAL A 150 9.90 5.37 14.21
CA VAL A 150 9.04 4.42 13.48
C VAL A 150 8.81 4.89 12.04
N LEU A 151 8.91 6.19 11.79
CA LEU A 151 8.61 6.77 10.49
C LEU A 151 9.75 6.60 9.47
N ILE A 152 10.87 5.98 9.83
CA ILE A 152 12.06 5.99 8.97
C ILE A 152 11.81 5.19 7.68
N GLY A 153 11.98 5.78 6.50
CA GLY A 153 11.93 5.04 5.23
C GLY A 153 11.67 5.93 4.01
N PRO A 154 12.19 5.53 2.82
CA PRO A 154 12.01 6.31 1.59
C PRO A 154 10.54 6.33 1.15
N VAL A 155 9.92 5.17 0.99
CA VAL A 155 8.48 5.00 0.79
C VAL A 155 8.05 3.65 1.36
N CYS A 156 7.11 3.63 2.30
CA CYS A 156 6.65 2.40 2.95
C CYS A 156 5.22 2.53 3.51
N ILE A 157 4.67 1.40 3.91
CA ILE A 157 3.41 1.24 4.62
C ILE A 157 3.73 0.95 6.08
N LEU A 158 3.07 1.67 6.98
CA LEU A 158 3.12 1.43 8.41
C LEU A 158 1.73 1.04 8.91
N ALA A 159 1.65 -0.17 9.45
CA ALA A 159 0.49 -0.69 10.14
C ALA A 159 0.66 -0.59 11.66
N ILE A 160 -0.35 -0.05 12.33
CA ILE A 160 -0.46 0.00 13.79
C ILE A 160 -1.23 -1.24 14.25
N ILE A 161 -0.61 -2.01 15.14
CA ILE A 161 -1.12 -3.29 15.64
C ILE A 161 -1.28 -3.24 17.16
N SER A 162 -2.12 -4.13 17.70
CA SER A 162 -2.27 -4.30 19.14
C SER A 162 -0.94 -4.66 19.79
N ASP A 163 -0.70 -4.24 21.04
CA ASP A 163 0.52 -4.63 21.75
C ASP A 163 0.62 -6.15 21.97
N ASP A 164 -0.53 -6.83 22.02
CA ASP A 164 -0.68 -8.27 22.25
C ASP A 164 -0.59 -9.11 20.97
N GLU A 165 -0.55 -8.46 19.79
CA GLU A 165 -0.39 -9.15 18.51
C GLU A 165 1.08 -9.43 18.18
N ASP A 166 1.30 -10.53 17.46
CA ASP A 166 2.59 -10.83 16.86
C ASP A 166 2.94 -9.82 15.76
N ALA A 167 4.22 -9.78 15.36
CA ALA A 167 4.71 -8.85 14.35
C ALA A 167 4.02 -8.98 12.97
N VAL A 168 3.29 -10.07 12.72
CA VAL A 168 2.49 -10.26 11.50
C VAL A 168 1.02 -10.06 11.84
N SER A 169 0.50 -8.85 11.65
CA SER A 169 -0.94 -8.58 11.78
C SER A 169 -1.61 -8.47 10.42
N LEU A 170 -2.54 -9.38 10.17
CA LEU A 170 -3.36 -9.38 8.95
C LEU A 170 -4.58 -8.45 9.04
N GLN A 171 -4.91 -7.97 10.25
CA GLN A 171 -6.01 -7.04 10.55
C GLN A 171 -5.52 -5.91 11.47
N PRO A 172 -4.69 -5.00 10.95
CA PRO A 172 -4.22 -3.87 11.73
C PRO A 172 -5.37 -2.89 12.08
N HIS A 173 -5.18 -2.13 13.15
CA HIS A 173 -6.14 -1.11 13.59
C HIS A 173 -6.15 0.12 12.66
N GLN A 174 -4.96 0.46 12.17
CA GLN A 174 -4.77 1.59 11.29
C GLN A 174 -3.55 1.34 10.41
N VAL A 175 -3.65 1.72 9.15
CA VAL A 175 -2.53 1.68 8.20
C VAL A 175 -2.31 3.07 7.63
N SER A 176 -1.04 3.40 7.37
CA SER A 176 -0.60 4.69 6.86
C SER A 176 0.52 4.50 5.84
N ILE A 177 0.69 5.47 4.94
CA ILE A 177 1.80 5.52 3.99
C ILE A 177 2.76 6.59 4.45
N ILE A 178 4.03 6.21 4.46
CA ILE A 178 5.15 7.05 4.84
C ILE A 178 6.00 7.30 3.61
N HIS A 179 6.47 8.53 3.46
CA HIS A 179 7.46 8.90 2.46
C HIS A 179 8.37 9.98 3.03
N GLU A 180 9.69 9.84 2.85
CA GLU A 180 10.71 10.75 3.41
C GLU A 180 10.47 11.05 4.90
N ASP A 181 10.32 9.99 5.69
CA ASP A 181 10.13 10.02 7.15
C ASP A 181 8.86 10.73 7.65
N ARG A 182 7.88 10.93 6.76
CA ARG A 182 6.63 11.64 7.06
C ARG A 182 5.43 10.83 6.61
N VAL A 183 4.35 10.91 7.39
CA VAL A 183 3.06 10.33 7.01
C VAL A 183 2.47 11.16 5.88
N VAL A 184 2.38 10.57 4.69
CA VAL A 184 1.80 11.21 3.49
C VAL A 184 0.34 10.84 3.28
N MET A 185 -0.08 9.67 3.76
CA MET A 185 -1.48 9.25 3.79
C MET A 185 -1.73 8.44 5.06
N HIS A 186 -2.94 8.52 5.61
CA HIS A 186 -3.28 7.91 6.89
C HIS A 186 -4.67 7.27 6.86
N SER A 187 -5.02 6.58 7.95
CA SER A 187 -6.38 6.10 8.25
C SER A 187 -6.93 4.97 7.36
N PHE A 188 -6.08 4.25 6.64
CA PHE A 188 -6.52 3.01 5.98
C PHE A 188 -6.88 1.95 7.03
N GLN A 189 -7.86 1.12 6.71
CA GLN A 189 -8.32 0.02 7.59
C GLN A 189 -7.78 -1.35 7.14
N SER A 190 -7.10 -1.41 5.99
CA SER A 190 -6.59 -2.66 5.44
C SER A 190 -5.26 -2.44 4.72
N TRP A 191 -4.42 -3.49 4.72
CA TRP A 191 -3.18 -3.51 3.94
C TRP A 191 -3.43 -3.37 2.43
N PRO A 192 -4.40 -4.07 1.80
CA PRO A 192 -4.65 -3.93 0.37
C PRO A 192 -4.97 -2.51 -0.07
N ASP A 193 -5.79 -1.77 0.70
CA ASP A 193 -6.14 -0.39 0.36
C ASP A 193 -4.91 0.53 0.45
N ALA A 194 -4.12 0.39 1.52
CA ALA A 194 -2.87 1.13 1.68
C ALA A 194 -1.85 0.78 0.59
N PHE A 195 -1.78 -0.49 0.16
CA PHE A 195 -0.87 -0.92 -0.89
C PHE A 195 -1.25 -0.35 -2.26
N LEU A 196 -2.54 -0.36 -2.60
CA LEU A 196 -3.04 0.29 -3.80
C LEU A 196 -2.75 1.79 -3.80
N ALA A 197 -2.98 2.45 -2.65
CA ALA A 197 -2.68 3.86 -2.50
C ALA A 197 -1.18 4.15 -2.63
N LEU A 198 -0.31 3.28 -2.08
CA LEU A 198 1.15 3.37 -2.24
C LEU A 198 1.55 3.31 -3.70
N ILE A 199 1.01 2.37 -4.47
CA ILE A 199 1.24 2.31 -5.93
C ILE A 199 0.84 3.62 -6.59
N GLY A 200 -0.33 4.16 -6.23
CA GLY A 200 -0.78 5.45 -6.74
C GLY A 200 0.14 6.61 -6.38
N VAL A 201 0.71 6.63 -5.16
CA VAL A 201 1.72 7.61 -4.73
C VAL A 201 2.98 7.51 -5.59
N VAL A 202 3.48 6.28 -5.77
CA VAL A 202 4.67 6.01 -6.61
C VAL A 202 4.47 6.55 -8.02
N TYR A 203 3.32 6.28 -8.66
CA TYR A 203 3.00 6.81 -9.98
C TYR A 203 2.85 8.33 -9.99
N ALA A 204 2.07 8.88 -9.05
CA ALA A 204 1.76 10.31 -9.00
C ALA A 204 3.03 11.16 -8.81
N LEU A 205 3.96 10.67 -7.98
CA LEU A 205 5.21 11.34 -7.63
C LEU A 205 6.41 10.92 -8.48
N HIS A 206 6.25 9.94 -9.39
CA HIS A 206 7.33 9.38 -10.18
C HIS A 206 8.49 8.83 -9.34
N LEU A 207 8.15 8.10 -8.30
CA LEU A 207 9.15 7.46 -7.45
C LEU A 207 9.65 6.18 -8.11
N ASP A 208 10.88 5.80 -7.80
CA ASP A 208 11.35 4.44 -8.06
C ASP A 208 10.63 3.46 -7.13
N TYR A 209 10.45 2.21 -7.60
CA TYR A 209 9.97 1.16 -6.72
C TYR A 209 10.97 0.88 -5.58
N PRO A 210 10.48 0.55 -4.37
CA PRO A 210 11.35 0.11 -3.29
C PRO A 210 12.23 -1.06 -3.74
N LYS A 211 13.55 -0.85 -3.77
CA LYS A 211 14.54 -1.86 -4.13
C LYS A 211 14.32 -3.24 -3.49
N PRO A 212 14.01 -3.35 -2.18
CA PRO A 212 13.83 -4.66 -1.53
C PRO A 212 12.61 -5.45 -2.05
N MET A 213 11.66 -4.79 -2.74
CA MET A 213 10.44 -5.39 -3.30
C MET A 213 10.25 -5.08 -4.80
N SER A 214 11.31 -4.74 -5.51
CA SER A 214 11.22 -4.22 -6.89
C SER A 214 10.49 -5.18 -7.85
N SER A 215 10.73 -6.49 -7.72
CA SER A 215 10.11 -7.54 -8.54
C SER A 215 8.64 -7.72 -8.18
N SER A 216 8.29 -7.59 -6.90
CA SER A 216 6.89 -7.63 -6.43
C SER A 216 6.08 -6.47 -6.98
N PHE A 217 6.61 -5.25 -6.95
CA PHE A 217 5.98 -4.09 -7.57
C PHE A 217 5.85 -4.26 -9.08
N LEU A 218 6.91 -4.75 -9.75
CA LEU A 218 6.90 -5.01 -11.19
C LEU A 218 5.85 -6.07 -11.57
N PHE A 219 5.79 -7.17 -10.81
CA PHE A 219 4.82 -8.23 -11.01
C PHE A 219 3.39 -7.70 -10.89
N ILE A 220 3.11 -6.89 -9.86
CA ILE A 220 1.78 -6.29 -9.70
C ILE A 220 1.50 -5.30 -10.83
N GLN A 221 2.46 -4.46 -11.21
CA GLN A 221 2.30 -3.54 -12.34
C GLN A 221 1.91 -4.29 -13.62
N GLN A 222 2.64 -5.35 -13.97
CA GLN A 222 2.45 -6.07 -15.22
C GLN A 222 1.23 -6.99 -15.18
N VAL A 223 1.05 -7.74 -14.10
CA VAL A 223 0.03 -8.79 -14.00
C VAL A 223 -1.31 -8.24 -13.49
N PHE A 224 -1.29 -7.34 -12.52
CA PHE A 224 -2.52 -6.86 -11.86
C PHE A 224 -3.04 -5.60 -12.53
N LEU A 225 -2.13 -4.72 -12.93
CA LEU A 225 -2.48 -3.42 -13.48
C LEU A 225 -2.33 -3.36 -15.00
N ASN A 226 -1.70 -4.35 -15.65
CA ASN A 226 -1.49 -4.35 -17.10
C ASN A 226 -0.95 -2.99 -17.61
N ILE A 227 0.06 -2.46 -16.92
CA ILE A 227 0.77 -1.24 -17.27
C ILE A 227 2.14 -1.66 -17.78
N ASP A 228 2.47 -1.28 -19.02
CA ASP A 228 3.77 -1.58 -19.61
C ASP A 228 4.90 -0.89 -18.84
N CYS A 229 6.07 -1.53 -18.80
CA CYS A 229 7.29 -0.87 -18.32
C CYS A 229 7.78 0.06 -19.43
N GLU A 230 7.73 1.37 -19.20
CA GLU A 230 8.49 2.32 -20.03
C GLU A 230 10.01 2.18 -19.81
#